data_AF-A0A6M0A269-F1
#
_entry.id   AF-A0A6M0A269-F1
#
_cell.length_a   1.000
_cell.length_b   1.000
_cell.length_c   1.000
_cell.angle_alpha   90.00
_cell.angle_beta   90.00
_cell.angle_gamma   90.00
#
_symmetry.space_group_name_H-M   'P 1'
#
loop_
_entity.id
_entity.type
_entity.pdbx_description
1 polymer ?
#
loop_
_entity_poly.entity_id
_entity_poly.type
_entity_poly.pdbx_seq_one_letter_code
_entity_poly.pdbx_strand_id
1 'polypeptide(L)'
;MNFRQQKTSQILVNFVFSLIVYLITIGAITALTFTNSTFTLADEYNKQILVGVDFSGRDLTNDSFTKSILRKSDFSNSNLSGVSMFGAHCAT
;
A
#
# COMPACT_ATOMS: atom_id res chain seq x y z
N MET A 1 -11.78 24.24 -50.44
CA MET A 1 -12.21 23.53 -49.21
C MET A 1 -13.04 24.50 -48.37
N ASN A 2 -14.21 24.08 -47.87
CA ASN A 2 -15.27 24.98 -47.37
C ASN A 2 -14.99 25.47 -45.92
N PHE A 3 -15.06 26.78 -45.64
CA PHE A 3 -14.73 27.36 -44.31
C PHE A 3 -15.49 26.75 -43.12
N ARG A 4 -16.72 26.27 -43.35
CA ARG A 4 -17.50 25.56 -42.31
C ARG A 4 -16.90 24.20 -41.97
N GLN A 5 -16.35 23.49 -42.95
CA GLN A 5 -15.70 22.18 -42.78
C GLN A 5 -14.36 22.29 -42.03
N GLN A 6 -13.65 23.41 -42.21
CA GLN A 6 -12.41 23.68 -41.47
C GLN A 6 -12.70 23.88 -39.97
N LYS A 7 -13.73 24.66 -39.61
CA LYS A 7 -14.10 24.90 -38.21
C LYS A 7 -14.58 23.63 -37.49
N THR A 8 -15.40 22.81 -38.13
CA THR A 8 -15.85 21.53 -37.54
C THR A 8 -14.71 20.55 -37.34
N SER A 9 -13.79 20.44 -38.30
CA SER A 9 -12.59 19.61 -38.15
C SER A 9 -11.70 20.08 -37.00
N GLN A 10 -11.53 21.39 -36.83
CA GLN A 10 -10.70 21.95 -35.77
C GLN A 10 -11.30 21.77 -34.37
N ILE A 11 -12.63 21.88 -34.24
CA ILE A 11 -13.33 21.58 -32.98
C ILE A 11 -13.14 20.10 -32.59
N LEU A 12 -13.26 19.19 -33.55
CA LEU A 12 -13.07 17.76 -33.32
C LEU A 12 -11.64 17.43 -32.88
N VAL A 13 -10.64 18.01 -33.55
CA VAL A 13 -9.21 17.81 -33.20
C VAL A 13 -8.92 18.32 -31.79
N ASN A 14 -9.42 19.51 -31.43
CA ASN A 14 -9.23 20.05 -30.08
C ASN A 14 -9.92 19.20 -29.02
N PHE A 15 -11.12 18.66 -29.32
CA PHE A 15 -11.83 17.77 -28.41
C PHE A 15 -11.04 16.47 -28.17
N VAL A 16 -10.56 15.83 -29.24
CA VAL A 16 -9.77 14.60 -29.15
C VAL A 16 -8.45 14.84 -28.42
N PHE A 17 -7.76 15.95 -28.71
CA PHE A 17 -6.52 16.32 -28.04
C PHE A 17 -6.73 16.53 -26.54
N SER A 18 -7.78 17.26 -26.16
CA SER A 18 -8.12 17.49 -24.74
C SER A 18 -8.45 16.18 -24.00
N LEU A 19 -9.17 15.26 -24.66
CA LEU A 19 -9.47 13.94 -24.11
C LEU A 19 -8.20 13.10 -23.85
N ILE A 20 -7.25 13.12 -24.80
CA ILE A 20 -5.98 12.39 -24.65
C ILE A 20 -5.18 12.95 -23.47
N VAL A 21 -5.07 14.28 -23.37
CA VAL A 21 -4.36 14.93 -22.25
C VAL A 21 -5.02 14.56 -20.91
N TYR A 22 -6.36 14.57 -20.84
CA TYR A 22 -7.10 14.21 -19.63
C TYR A 22 -6.88 12.75 -19.19
N LEU A 23 -6.83 11.81 -20.14
CA LEU A 23 -6.57 10.40 -19.82
C LEU A 23 -5.14 10.19 -19.29
N ILE A 24 -4.16 10.88 -19.87
CA ILE A 24 -2.76 10.83 -19.42
C ILE A 24 -2.63 11.43 -18.02
N THR A 25 -3.27 12.57 -17.75
CA THR A 25 -3.18 13.24 -16.45
C THR A 25 -3.81 12.40 -15.35
N ILE A 26 -4.95 11.75 -15.59
CA ILE A 26 -5.54 10.82 -14.62
C ILE A 26 -4.58 9.67 -14.31
N GLY A 27 -4.02 9.01 -15.33
CA GLY A 27 -3.11 7.89 -15.12
C GLY A 27 -1.84 8.27 -14.35
N ALA A 28 -1.31 9.47 -14.60
CA ALA A 28 -0.16 9.99 -13.86
C ALA A 28 -0.52 10.32 -12.40
N ILE A 29 -1.68 10.95 -12.16
CA ILE A 29 -2.13 11.30 -10.80
C ILE A 29 -2.41 10.03 -9.98
N THR A 30 -3.05 9.01 -10.56
CA THR A 30 -3.29 7.74 -9.86
C THR A 30 -2.00 7.00 -9.55
N ALA A 31 -1.02 6.97 -10.46
CA ALA A 31 0.28 6.39 -10.17
C ALA A 31 0.97 7.10 -8.99
N LEU A 32 0.87 8.42 -8.89
CA LEU A 32 1.46 9.19 -7.80
C LEU A 32 0.74 9.00 -6.45
N THR A 33 -0.58 8.78 -6.44
CA THR A 33 -1.34 8.60 -5.19
C THR A 33 -1.34 7.15 -4.68
N PHE A 34 -1.33 6.16 -5.58
CA PHE A 34 -1.33 4.74 -5.19
C PHE A 34 0.03 4.22 -4.72
N THR A 35 1.16 4.78 -5.17
CA THR A 35 2.48 4.34 -4.69
C THR A 35 2.78 4.74 -3.25
N ASN A 36 2.05 5.73 -2.71
CA ASN A 36 2.24 6.24 -1.35
C ASN A 36 1.25 5.65 -0.34
N SER A 37 0.35 4.77 -0.79
CA SER A 37 -0.66 4.15 0.05
C SER A 37 -0.18 2.76 0.46
N THR A 38 0.75 2.68 1.42
CA THR A 38 0.94 1.43 2.17
C THR A 38 -0.31 1.21 3.00
N PHE A 39 -1.24 0.41 2.47
CA PHE A 39 -2.38 -0.07 3.23
C PHE A 39 -1.85 -1.07 4.27
N THR A 40 -1.35 -0.57 5.39
CA THR A 40 -0.97 -1.40 6.53
C THR A 40 -2.26 -1.80 7.22
N LEU A 41 -2.92 -2.84 6.69
CA LEU A 41 -3.73 -3.68 7.56
C LEU A 41 -2.81 -4.13 8.68
N ALA A 42 -3.22 -3.96 9.93
CA ALA A 42 -2.55 -4.62 11.04
C ALA A 42 -2.46 -6.11 10.69
N ASP A 43 -1.24 -6.63 10.61
CA ASP A 43 -1.07 -8.02 10.26
C ASP A 43 -1.56 -8.85 11.46
N GLU A 44 -2.56 -9.71 11.24
CA GLU A 44 -3.12 -10.53 12.31
C GLU A 44 -2.26 -11.78 12.53
N TYR A 45 -1.21 -11.63 13.33
CA TYR A 45 -0.32 -12.73 13.75
C TYR A 45 -0.90 -13.64 14.84
N ASN A 46 -2.18 -13.43 15.18
CA ASN A 46 -2.85 -14.17 16.24
C ASN A 46 -2.87 -15.68 15.94
N LYS A 47 -2.51 -16.49 16.95
CA LYS A 47 -2.50 -17.96 16.89
C LYS A 47 -1.59 -18.57 15.81
N GLN A 48 -0.68 -17.79 15.24
CA GLN A 48 0.25 -18.28 14.21
C GLN A 48 1.49 -18.97 14.83
N ILE A 49 2.13 -19.83 14.04
CA ILE A 49 3.44 -20.41 14.33
C ILE A 49 4.48 -19.62 13.53
N LEU A 50 5.25 -18.78 14.23
CA LEU A 50 6.16 -17.79 13.66
C LEU A 50 7.62 -18.08 14.08
N VAL A 51 7.96 -19.36 14.19
CA VAL A 51 9.27 -19.80 14.67
C VAL A 51 10.37 -19.35 13.72
N GLY A 52 11.35 -18.60 14.22
CA GLY A 52 12.50 -18.13 13.42
C GLY A 52 12.19 -16.98 12.47
N VAL A 53 11.01 -16.34 12.57
CA VAL A 53 10.64 -15.21 11.71
C VAL A 53 11.40 -13.95 12.14
N ASP A 54 11.94 -13.24 11.15
CA ASP A 54 12.65 -11.97 11.33
C ASP A 54 11.68 -10.78 11.24
N PHE A 55 11.41 -10.16 12.39
CA PHE A 55 10.67 -8.92 12.55
C PHE A 55 11.60 -7.72 12.89
N SER A 56 12.91 -7.87 12.69
CA SER A 56 13.87 -6.82 13.05
C SER A 56 13.64 -5.54 12.23
N GLY A 57 13.80 -4.39 12.89
CA GLY A 57 13.65 -3.06 12.27
C GLY A 57 12.23 -2.65 11.87
N ARG A 58 11.20 -3.47 12.12
CA ARG A 58 9.81 -3.19 11.71
C ARG A 58 9.09 -2.28 12.69
N ASP A 59 8.21 -1.42 12.16
CA ASP A 59 7.18 -0.76 12.96
C ASP A 59 5.96 -1.69 13.06
N LEU A 60 5.71 -2.22 14.26
CA LEU A 60 4.66 -3.18 14.55
C LEU A 60 3.55 -2.55 15.40
N THR A 61 3.52 -1.23 15.58
CA THR A 61 2.66 -0.50 16.54
C THR A 61 1.17 -0.88 16.55
N ASN A 62 0.64 -1.39 15.44
CA ASN A 62 -0.77 -1.77 15.32
C ASN A 62 -0.99 -3.30 15.26
N ASP A 63 0.06 -4.11 15.37
CA ASP A 63 -0.01 -5.56 15.19
C ASP A 63 -0.39 -6.29 16.48
N SER A 64 -0.88 -7.53 16.33
CA SER A 64 -1.20 -8.43 17.44
C SER A 64 -0.67 -9.83 17.22
N PHE A 65 0.05 -10.33 18.22
CA PHE A 65 0.67 -11.66 18.29
C PHE A 65 -0.03 -12.57 19.31
N THR A 66 -1.30 -12.28 19.63
CA THR A 66 -2.05 -12.97 20.69
C THR A 66 -2.09 -14.48 20.44
N LYS A 67 -1.67 -15.29 21.41
CA LYS A 67 -1.62 -16.77 21.36
C LYS A 67 -0.71 -17.35 20.26
N SER A 68 0.23 -16.58 19.73
CA SER A 68 1.20 -17.05 18.72
C SER A 68 2.37 -17.83 19.33
N ILE A 69 3.11 -18.57 18.50
CA ILE A 69 4.38 -19.23 18.87
C ILE A 69 5.53 -18.48 18.17
N LEU A 70 6.38 -17.82 18.95
CA LEU A 70 7.44 -16.90 18.53
C LEU A 70 8.86 -17.42 18.83
N ARG A 71 9.04 -18.75 18.94
CA ARG A 71 10.34 -19.32 19.32
C ARG A 71 11.38 -18.93 18.28
N LYS A 72 12.52 -18.39 18.71
CA LYS A 72 13.63 -17.94 17.84
C LYS A 72 13.27 -16.79 16.87
N SER A 73 12.11 -16.13 17.00
CA SER A 73 11.81 -14.94 16.19
C SER A 73 12.69 -13.77 16.61
N ASP A 74 13.08 -12.93 15.66
CA ASP A 74 13.90 -11.74 15.93
C ASP A 74 13.03 -10.48 15.95
N PHE A 75 13.10 -9.71 17.03
CA PHE A 75 12.40 -8.42 17.18
C PHE A 75 13.39 -7.25 17.37
N SER A 76 14.68 -7.45 17.07
CA SER A 76 15.73 -6.45 17.26
C SER A 76 15.43 -5.17 16.49
N ASN A 77 15.56 -4.00 17.14
CA ASN A 77 15.27 -2.69 16.54
C ASN A 77 13.82 -2.50 16.04
N SER A 78 12.85 -3.33 16.46
CA SER A 78 11.44 -3.16 16.10
C SER A 78 10.71 -2.19 17.05
N ASN A 79 9.66 -1.52 16.57
CA ASN A 79 8.78 -0.69 17.39
C ASN A 79 7.55 -1.51 17.81
N LEU A 80 7.52 -1.92 19.08
CA LEU A 80 6.45 -2.73 19.67
C LEU A 80 5.45 -1.90 20.51
N SER A 81 5.45 -0.58 20.37
CA SER A 81 4.58 0.30 21.15
C SER A 81 3.11 0.02 20.84
N GLY A 82 2.35 -0.45 21.82
CA GLY A 82 0.91 -0.78 21.64
C GLY A 82 0.62 -2.19 21.16
N VAL A 83 1.65 -3.04 20.94
CA VAL A 83 1.47 -4.41 20.44
C VAL A 83 0.87 -5.34 21.48
N SER A 84 -0.17 -6.09 21.11
CA SER A 84 -0.72 -7.15 21.96
C SER A 84 0.04 -8.45 21.78
N MET A 85 0.62 -8.99 22.85
CA MET A 85 1.31 -10.29 22.88
C MET A 85 0.68 -11.28 23.86
N PHE A 86 -0.60 -11.09 24.18
CA PHE A 86 -1.26 -11.89 25.21
C PHE A 86 -1.22 -13.40 24.89
N GLY A 87 -0.65 -14.20 25.80
CA GLY A 87 -0.52 -15.65 25.62
C GLY A 87 0.43 -16.10 24.50
N ALA A 88 1.29 -15.20 23.98
CA ALA A 88 2.32 -15.59 23.04
C ALA A 88 3.41 -16.43 23.72
N HIS A 89 3.90 -17.48 23.04
CA HIS A 89 4.95 -18.36 23.54
C HIS A 89 6.30 -18.05 22.87
N CYS A 90 7.23 -17.48 23.62
CA CYS A 90 8.57 -17.07 23.14
C CYS A 90 9.73 -17.93 23.69
N ALA A 91 9.45 -19.08 24.33
CA ALA A 91 10.49 -19.89 24.99
C ALA A 91 11.47 -20.56 23.99
N THR A 92 12.75 -20.60 24.37
CA THR A 92 13.91 -21.07 23.59
C THR A 92 13.80 -22.51 23.09
#